data_AF-A0A8D0WLN8-F1
#
_entry.id   AF-A0A8D0WLN8-F1
#
_cell.length_a   1.000
_cell.length_b   1.000
_cell.length_c   1.000
_cell.angle_alpha   90.00
_cell.angle_beta   90.00
_cell.angle_gamma   90.00
#
_symmetry.space_group_name_H-M   'P 1'
#
loop_
_entity.id
_entity.type
_entity.pdbx_description
1 polymer ?
#
loop_
_entity_poly.entity_id
_entity_poly.type
_entity_poly.pdbx_seq_one_letter_code
_entity_poly.pdbx_strand_id
1 'polypeptide(L)'
;MTKSNGEEARMGGRMERFQQGVRKRTLLAKKKVQNITKEDVKSYLFRNAFVLLTVTAVIVGTILGFALRPYKMSYREVKYFSFPGELLMRMLQMLVLPLIISSLVTGMAALDSKASGKMGMRAVVYYMTTTVIAVVIGIIIVIIIHPGKGTKENMHREGKIVQVTAADAFLDLIRYAPLGILFLIAGKIVEMEDMGVIGGQLAMYTVTVIVGLLIHAVIVLPLLYFLVTRKNPWVFIGGLLQALVTALGTSSSSATLPITFKCLEENNGVDKRVTRFVLPVGATINMDGTALYEALAAIFIAQVNNFELNFGQIITI
;
A
#
# COMPACT_ATOMS: atom_id res chain seq x y z
N MET A 1 -46.58 17.16 34.90
CA MET A 1 -45.32 16.62 35.48
C MET A 1 -45.06 15.15 35.06
N THR A 2 -45.38 14.74 33.81
CA THR A 2 -45.47 13.31 33.45
C THR A 2 -44.79 12.90 32.13
N LYS A 3 -43.94 13.75 31.51
CA LYS A 3 -43.21 13.39 30.28
C LYS A 3 -41.76 12.92 30.47
N SER A 4 -41.17 13.05 31.67
CA SER A 4 -39.75 12.74 31.91
C SER A 4 -39.45 11.25 32.09
N ASN A 5 -40.36 10.47 32.69
CA ASN A 5 -40.06 9.08 33.10
C ASN A 5 -40.07 8.06 31.95
N GLY A 6 -40.60 8.41 30.78
CA GLY A 6 -40.68 7.50 29.62
C GLY A 6 -39.40 7.43 28.78
N GLU A 7 -38.58 8.48 28.80
CA GLU A 7 -37.33 8.54 28.03
C GLU A 7 -36.18 7.86 28.75
N GLU A 8 -36.08 7.99 30.08
CA GLU A 8 -35.08 7.27 30.90
C GLU A 8 -35.26 5.75 30.86
N ALA A 9 -36.52 5.27 30.93
CA ALA A 9 -36.82 3.84 30.82
C ALA A 9 -36.51 3.26 29.42
N ARG A 10 -36.73 4.05 28.36
CA ARG A 10 -36.35 3.67 26.98
C ARG A 10 -34.84 3.68 26.76
N MET A 11 -34.11 4.59 27.39
CA MET A 11 -32.64 4.62 27.35
C MET A 11 -32.02 3.44 28.11
N GLY A 12 -32.52 3.10 29.31
CA GLY A 12 -32.06 1.97 30.10
C GLY A 12 -32.16 0.63 29.35
N GLY A 13 -33.32 0.33 28.76
CA GLY A 13 -33.52 -0.90 27.96
C GLY A 13 -32.76 -0.92 26.63
N ARG A 14 -32.23 0.21 26.16
CA ARG A 14 -31.37 0.28 24.97
C ARG A 14 -29.90 0.01 25.33
N MET A 15 -29.47 0.52 26.49
CA MET A 15 -28.14 0.25 27.06
C MET A 15 -27.98 -1.22 27.45
N GLU A 16 -28.98 -1.83 28.08
CA GLU A 16 -28.96 -3.26 28.45
C GLU A 16 -28.91 -4.18 27.22
N ARG A 17 -29.69 -3.89 26.17
CA ARG A 17 -29.63 -4.64 24.90
C ARG A 17 -28.28 -4.51 24.20
N PHE A 18 -27.66 -3.33 24.26
CA PHE A 18 -26.31 -3.13 23.75
C PHE A 18 -25.29 -3.95 24.54
N GLN A 19 -25.33 -3.88 25.87
CA GLN A 19 -24.45 -4.66 26.75
C GLN A 19 -24.60 -6.17 26.54
N GLN A 20 -25.84 -6.67 26.40
CA GLN A 20 -26.10 -8.08 26.08
C GLN A 20 -25.56 -8.47 24.70
N GLY A 21 -25.72 -7.60 23.70
CA GLY A 21 -25.17 -7.81 22.35
C GLY A 21 -23.64 -7.89 22.35
N VAL A 22 -22.98 -6.99 23.09
CA VAL A 22 -21.51 -7.00 23.29
C VAL A 22 -21.09 -8.28 23.99
N ARG A 23 -21.70 -8.65 25.12
CA ARG A 23 -21.39 -9.89 25.87
C ARG A 23 -21.53 -11.13 25.00
N LYS A 24 -22.58 -11.21 24.19
CA LYS A 24 -22.83 -12.34 23.27
C LYS A 24 -21.76 -12.43 22.18
N ARG A 25 -21.32 -11.29 21.60
CA ARG A 25 -20.21 -11.24 20.65
C ARG A 25 -18.88 -11.64 21.30
N THR A 26 -18.60 -11.16 22.51
CA THR A 26 -17.39 -11.53 23.26
C THR A 26 -17.36 -13.02 23.59
N LEU A 27 -18.50 -13.61 23.99
CA LEU A 27 -18.64 -15.05 24.23
C LEU A 27 -18.44 -15.88 22.96
N LEU A 28 -19.03 -15.46 21.83
CA LEU A 28 -18.85 -16.12 20.54
C LEU A 28 -17.40 -16.04 20.06
N ALA A 29 -16.74 -14.89 20.22
CA ALA A 29 -15.32 -14.73 19.91
C ALA A 29 -14.46 -15.62 20.81
N LYS A 30 -14.74 -15.66 22.12
CA LYS A 30 -14.02 -16.52 23.08
C LYS A 30 -14.20 -18.01 22.76
N LYS A 31 -15.41 -18.43 22.38
CA LYS A 31 -15.71 -19.81 21.96
C LYS A 31 -15.00 -20.17 20.64
N LYS A 32 -14.92 -19.22 19.70
CA LYS A 32 -14.18 -19.38 18.45
C LYS A 32 -12.67 -19.51 18.68
N VAL A 33 -12.10 -18.75 19.62
CA VAL A 33 -10.68 -18.85 20.02
C VAL A 33 -10.38 -20.14 20.77
N GLN A 34 -11.28 -20.60 21.65
CA GLN A 34 -11.13 -21.87 22.37
C GLN A 34 -11.17 -23.10 21.46
N ASN A 35 -11.84 -23.00 20.30
CA ASN A 35 -11.95 -24.09 19.34
C ASN A 35 -10.83 -24.11 18.29
N ILE A 36 -9.80 -23.26 18.40
CA ILE A 36 -8.66 -23.27 17.48
C ILE A 36 -7.82 -24.51 17.76
N THR A 37 -7.75 -25.42 16.78
CA THR A 37 -6.93 -26.63 16.89
C THR A 37 -5.49 -26.38 16.43
N LYS A 38 -4.56 -27.28 16.79
CA LYS A 38 -3.18 -27.24 16.28
C LYS A 38 -3.12 -27.36 14.75
N GLU A 39 -4.08 -28.06 14.15
CA GLU A 39 -4.19 -28.23 12.69
C GLU A 39 -4.61 -26.93 12.01
N ASP A 40 -5.54 -26.17 12.61
CA ASP A 40 -5.95 -24.85 12.12
C ASP A 40 -4.77 -23.86 12.15
N VAL A 41 -3.99 -23.87 13.24
CA VAL A 41 -2.78 -23.04 13.35
C VAL A 41 -1.75 -23.44 12.30
N LYS A 42 -1.48 -24.74 12.14
CA LYS A 42 -0.54 -25.24 11.14
C LYS A 42 -0.98 -24.82 9.73
N SER A 43 -2.24 -25.01 9.38
CA SER A 43 -2.82 -24.59 8.10
C SER A 43 -2.70 -23.09 7.87
N TYR A 44 -3.00 -22.27 8.90
CA TYR A 44 -2.84 -20.82 8.82
C TYR A 44 -1.39 -20.39 8.60
N LEU A 45 -0.44 -21.01 9.33
CA LEU A 45 1.00 -20.74 9.19
C LEU A 45 1.49 -21.07 7.78
N PHE A 46 1.09 -22.22 7.21
CA PHE A 46 1.49 -22.57 5.84
C PHE A 46 0.87 -21.65 4.78
N ARG A 47 -0.40 -21.24 4.94
CA ARG A 47 -1.06 -20.32 4.00
C ARG A 47 -0.44 -18.93 3.99
N ASN A 48 0.03 -18.46 5.15
CA ASN A 48 0.59 -17.11 5.31
C ASN A 48 2.11 -17.14 5.54
N ALA A 49 2.78 -18.24 5.21
CA ALA A 49 4.19 -18.48 5.54
C ALA A 49 5.08 -17.35 5.05
N PHE A 50 4.89 -16.88 3.81
CA PHE A 50 5.69 -15.80 3.24
C PHE A 50 5.56 -14.49 4.04
N VAL A 51 4.34 -14.05 4.36
CA VAL A 51 4.09 -12.82 5.14
C VAL A 51 4.66 -12.95 6.55
N LEU A 52 4.48 -14.11 7.18
CA LEU A 52 5.01 -14.35 8.53
C LEU A 52 6.54 -14.35 8.54
N LEU A 53 7.17 -14.94 7.52
CA LEU A 53 8.63 -14.96 7.37
C LEU A 53 9.19 -13.56 7.11
N THR A 54 8.54 -12.74 6.27
CA THR A 54 9.02 -11.36 6.01
C THR A 54 8.87 -10.47 7.24
N VAL A 55 7.74 -10.52 7.94
CA VAL A 55 7.56 -9.77 9.20
C VAL A 55 8.58 -10.21 10.26
N THR A 56 8.79 -11.52 10.40
CA THR A 56 9.80 -12.04 11.33
C THR A 56 11.21 -11.60 10.92
N ALA A 57 11.53 -11.62 9.63
CA ALA A 57 12.81 -11.16 9.11
C ALA A 57 13.07 -9.67 9.39
N VAL A 58 12.06 -8.81 9.26
CA VAL A 58 12.16 -7.39 9.61
C VAL A 58 12.46 -7.22 11.09
N ILE A 59 11.72 -7.91 11.97
CA ILE A 59 11.91 -7.84 13.42
C ILE A 59 13.32 -8.34 13.79
N VAL A 60 13.71 -9.51 13.32
CA VAL A 60 15.02 -10.11 13.60
C VAL A 60 16.14 -9.25 13.03
N GLY A 61 16.01 -8.75 11.80
CA GLY A 61 17.01 -7.87 11.18
C GLY A 61 17.17 -6.55 11.93
N THR A 62 16.06 -5.98 12.42
CA THR A 62 16.09 -4.79 13.26
C THR A 62 16.84 -5.05 14.56
N ILE A 63 16.48 -6.12 15.29
CA ILE A 63 17.13 -6.51 16.56
C ILE A 63 18.62 -6.78 16.33
N LEU A 64 18.97 -7.53 15.28
CA LEU A 64 20.34 -7.87 14.95
C LEU A 64 21.16 -6.62 14.59
N GLY A 65 20.61 -5.70 13.79
CA GLY A 65 21.27 -4.44 13.45
C GLY A 65 21.59 -3.61 14.70
N PHE A 66 20.63 -3.47 15.61
CA PHE A 66 20.86 -2.77 16.89
C PHE A 66 21.86 -3.48 17.80
N ALA A 67 21.86 -4.82 17.82
CA ALA A 67 22.79 -5.61 18.61
C ALA A 67 24.23 -5.51 18.10
N LEU A 68 24.44 -5.37 16.78
CA LEU A 68 25.76 -5.29 16.16
C LEU A 68 26.36 -3.88 16.16
N ARG A 69 25.53 -2.84 16.27
CA ARG A 69 25.95 -1.43 16.28
C ARG A 69 27.02 -1.06 17.32
N PRO A 70 27.00 -1.55 18.58
CA PRO A 70 28.01 -1.22 19.58
C PRO A 70 29.41 -1.73 19.24
N TYR A 71 29.51 -2.73 18.37
CA TYR A 71 30.78 -3.40 18.04
C TYR A 71 31.67 -2.62 17.06
N LYS A 72 31.24 -1.44 16.59
CA LYS A 72 32.00 -0.54 15.68
C LYS A 72 32.70 -1.30 14.55
N MET A 73 31.93 -2.08 13.80
CA MET A 73 32.44 -2.86 12.67
C MET A 73 33.10 -1.96 11.62
N SER A 74 34.20 -2.44 11.05
CA SER A 74 34.84 -1.81 9.91
C SER A 74 33.93 -1.87 8.68
N TYR A 75 34.07 -0.89 7.77
CA TYR A 75 33.31 -0.85 6.51
C TYR A 75 33.36 -2.17 5.71
N ARG A 76 34.48 -2.90 5.74
CA ARG A 76 34.62 -4.20 5.07
C ARG A 76 33.75 -5.28 5.73
N GLU A 77 33.68 -5.29 7.06
CA GLU A 77 32.91 -6.26 7.82
C GLU A 77 31.41 -6.03 7.63
N VAL A 78 30.98 -4.76 7.66
CA VAL A 78 29.60 -4.37 7.35
C VAL A 78 29.22 -4.82 5.94
N LYS A 79 30.10 -4.63 4.96
CA LYS A 79 29.86 -5.05 3.57
C LYS A 79 29.71 -6.57 3.43
N TYR A 80 30.53 -7.35 4.11
CA TYR A 80 30.40 -8.82 4.09
C TYR A 80 29.14 -9.28 4.83
N PHE A 81 28.79 -8.62 5.93
CA PHE A 81 27.58 -8.89 6.67
C PHE A 81 26.30 -8.58 5.86
N SER A 82 26.27 -7.46 5.13
CA SER A 82 25.11 -7.05 4.31
C SER A 82 25.03 -7.75 2.95
N PHE A 83 25.98 -8.63 2.61
CA PHE A 83 26.08 -9.27 1.29
C PHE A 83 24.81 -10.01 0.84
N PRO A 84 24.10 -10.79 1.70
CA PRO A 84 22.84 -11.42 1.31
C PRO A 84 21.75 -10.40 0.91
N GLY A 85 21.74 -9.23 1.54
CA GLY A 85 20.84 -8.13 1.17
C GLY A 85 21.23 -7.49 -0.17
N GLU A 86 22.53 -7.37 -0.46
CA GLU A 86 23.01 -6.89 -1.76
C GLU A 86 22.65 -7.85 -2.90
N LEU A 87 22.76 -9.17 -2.67
CA LEU A 87 22.30 -10.18 -3.63
C LEU A 87 20.80 -10.03 -3.95
N LEU A 88 19.97 -9.81 -2.92
CA LEU A 88 18.53 -9.55 -3.11
C LEU A 88 18.29 -8.35 -4.03
N MET A 89 18.98 -7.23 -3.79
CA MET A 89 18.83 -6.02 -4.61
C MET A 89 19.26 -6.26 -6.06
N ARG A 90 20.34 -7.00 -6.29
CA ARG A 90 20.80 -7.36 -7.64
C ARG A 90 19.81 -8.25 -8.38
N MET A 91 19.20 -9.22 -7.67
CA MET A 91 18.14 -10.06 -8.23
C MET A 91 16.90 -9.23 -8.59
N LEU A 92 16.48 -8.30 -7.72
CA LEU A 92 15.36 -7.39 -8.02
C LEU A 92 15.63 -6.57 -9.30
N GLN A 93 16.80 -5.93 -9.38
CA GLN A 93 17.18 -5.09 -10.53
C GLN A 93 17.25 -5.88 -11.85
N MET A 94 17.65 -7.16 -11.80
CA MET A 94 17.67 -8.05 -12.96
C MET A 94 16.26 -8.35 -13.50
N LEU A 95 15.25 -8.40 -12.63
CA LEU A 95 13.88 -8.76 -12.96
C LEU A 95 13.04 -7.60 -13.52
N VAL A 96 13.38 -6.36 -13.15
CA VAL A 96 12.56 -5.18 -13.49
C VAL A 96 12.36 -5.04 -14.99
N LEU A 97 13.43 -5.06 -15.79
CA LEU A 97 13.34 -4.83 -17.24
C LEU A 97 12.44 -5.86 -17.97
N PRO A 98 12.66 -7.17 -17.84
CA PRO A 98 11.84 -8.16 -18.55
C PRO A 98 10.40 -8.23 -18.05
N LEU A 99 10.15 -7.99 -16.76
CA LEU A 99 8.78 -7.89 -16.22
C LEU A 99 8.05 -6.65 -16.77
N ILE A 100 8.71 -5.50 -16.87
CA ILE A 100 8.12 -4.30 -17.48
C ILE A 100 7.76 -4.56 -18.95
N ILE A 101 8.69 -5.11 -19.74
CA ILE A 101 8.45 -5.37 -21.17
C ILE A 101 7.31 -6.38 -21.34
N SER A 102 7.35 -7.51 -20.64
CA SER A 102 6.31 -8.54 -20.76
C SER A 102 4.94 -8.05 -20.29
N SER A 103 4.87 -7.39 -19.12
CA SER A 103 3.61 -6.85 -18.60
C SER A 103 3.03 -5.75 -19.49
N LEU A 104 3.87 -4.90 -20.09
CA LEU A 104 3.45 -3.86 -21.03
C LEU A 104 2.95 -4.47 -22.35
N VAL A 105 3.65 -5.46 -22.92
CA VAL A 105 3.21 -6.16 -24.14
C VAL A 105 1.90 -6.89 -23.90
N THR A 106 1.77 -7.65 -22.80
CA THR A 106 0.51 -8.32 -22.46
C THR A 106 -0.61 -7.33 -22.13
N GLY A 107 -0.30 -6.23 -21.43
CA GLY A 107 -1.25 -5.17 -21.11
C GLY A 107 -1.79 -4.47 -22.37
N MET A 108 -0.91 -4.17 -23.32
CA MET A 108 -1.29 -3.61 -24.62
C MET A 108 -2.06 -4.61 -25.49
N ALA A 109 -1.66 -5.90 -25.48
CA ALA A 109 -2.34 -6.94 -26.23
C ALA A 109 -3.75 -7.27 -25.67
N ALA A 110 -3.97 -7.10 -24.36
CA ALA A 110 -5.27 -7.26 -23.72
C ALA A 110 -6.24 -6.11 -24.04
N LEU A 111 -5.74 -4.96 -24.50
CA LEU A 111 -6.55 -3.85 -24.99
C LEU A 111 -7.00 -4.13 -26.43
N ASP A 112 -7.99 -5.02 -26.59
CA ASP A 112 -8.57 -5.35 -27.89
C ASP A 112 -9.31 -4.13 -28.48
N SER A 113 -8.88 -3.68 -29.65
CA SER A 113 -9.39 -2.49 -30.34
C SER A 113 -10.79 -2.68 -30.94
N LYS A 114 -11.32 -3.92 -30.95
CA LYS A 114 -12.62 -4.25 -31.54
C LYS A 114 -13.79 -4.34 -30.56
N ALA A 115 -13.53 -4.47 -29.27
CA ALA A 115 -14.57 -4.56 -28.22
C ALA A 115 -14.70 -3.28 -27.38
N SER A 116 -13.74 -2.35 -27.46
CA SER A 116 -13.74 -1.10 -26.70
C SER A 116 -14.62 -0.04 -27.37
N GLY A 117 -15.92 -0.13 -27.15
CA GLY A 117 -16.86 0.92 -27.54
C GLY A 117 -16.56 2.26 -26.84
N LYS A 118 -17.38 3.28 -27.11
CA LYS A 118 -17.25 4.63 -26.49
C LYS A 118 -17.16 4.61 -24.95
N MET A 119 -17.69 3.56 -24.32
CA MET A 119 -17.65 3.36 -22.88
C MET A 119 -16.25 3.00 -22.35
N GLY A 120 -15.49 2.16 -23.08
CA GLY A 120 -14.13 1.79 -22.70
C GLY A 120 -13.16 2.95 -22.78
N MET A 121 -13.24 3.74 -23.87
CA MET A 121 -12.45 4.96 -24.02
C MET A 121 -12.68 5.95 -22.87
N ARG A 122 -13.93 6.16 -22.44
CA ARG A 122 -14.24 7.04 -21.30
C ARG A 122 -13.61 6.54 -19.99
N ALA A 123 -13.63 5.24 -19.76
CA ALA A 123 -13.00 4.65 -18.57
C ALA A 123 -11.48 4.81 -18.59
N VAL A 124 -10.83 4.53 -19.73
CA VAL A 124 -9.38 4.69 -19.88
C VAL A 124 -8.95 6.14 -19.69
N VAL A 125 -9.64 7.10 -20.33
CA VAL A 125 -9.35 8.52 -20.15
C VAL A 125 -9.51 8.94 -18.68
N TYR A 126 -10.57 8.47 -18.02
CA TYR A 126 -10.77 8.71 -16.60
C TYR A 126 -9.60 8.14 -15.76
N TYR A 127 -9.22 6.88 -15.95
CA TYR A 127 -8.13 6.24 -15.19
C TYR A 127 -6.77 6.92 -15.38
N MET A 128 -6.41 7.24 -16.62
CA MET A 128 -5.17 7.95 -16.91
C MET A 128 -5.17 9.33 -16.27
N THR A 129 -6.29 10.04 -16.33
CA THR A 129 -6.40 11.39 -15.75
C THR A 129 -6.29 11.35 -14.22
N THR A 130 -7.01 10.46 -13.54
CA THR A 130 -6.96 10.39 -12.07
C THR A 130 -5.60 9.94 -11.56
N THR A 131 -4.96 8.99 -12.26
CA THR A 131 -3.62 8.52 -11.91
C THR A 131 -2.59 9.63 -12.06
N VAL A 132 -2.61 10.37 -13.18
CA VAL A 132 -1.70 11.52 -13.39
C VAL A 132 -1.91 12.59 -12.32
N ILE A 133 -3.16 12.91 -11.98
CA ILE A 133 -3.44 13.88 -10.90
C ILE A 133 -2.89 13.37 -9.55
N ALA A 134 -3.04 12.08 -9.24
CA ALA A 134 -2.53 11.48 -8.01
C ALA A 134 -0.99 11.57 -7.93
N VAL A 135 -0.28 11.28 -9.03
CA VAL A 135 1.18 11.43 -9.13
C VAL A 135 1.59 12.88 -8.91
N VAL A 136 0.96 13.83 -9.59
CA VAL A 136 1.25 15.27 -9.43
C VAL A 136 1.04 15.73 -7.99
N ILE A 137 -0.02 15.27 -7.32
CA ILE A 137 -0.25 15.55 -5.90
C ILE A 137 0.88 14.97 -5.03
N GLY A 138 1.27 13.72 -5.28
CA GLY A 138 2.38 13.07 -4.58
C GLY A 138 3.68 13.86 -4.70
N ILE A 139 4.04 14.28 -5.93
CA ILE A 139 5.20 15.10 -6.24
C ILE A 139 5.13 16.46 -5.54
N ILE A 140 3.99 17.17 -5.61
CA ILE A 140 3.83 18.47 -4.96
C ILE A 140 3.99 18.36 -3.45
N ILE A 141 3.33 17.40 -2.81
CA ILE A 141 3.34 17.28 -1.34
C ILE A 141 4.73 16.92 -0.83
N VAL A 142 5.47 16.02 -1.50
CA VAL A 142 6.81 15.63 -1.06
C VAL A 142 7.86 16.71 -1.28
N ILE A 143 7.68 17.53 -2.31
CA ILE A 143 8.48 18.74 -2.55
C ILE A 143 8.09 19.85 -1.58
N ILE A 144 6.89 19.90 -1.02
CA ILE A 144 6.55 20.89 0.01
C ILE A 144 7.10 20.43 1.37
N ILE A 145 6.72 19.24 1.81
CA ILE A 145 7.02 18.73 3.16
C ILE A 145 8.50 18.37 3.32
N HIS A 146 9.17 17.94 2.24
CA HIS A 146 10.58 17.49 2.26
C HIS A 146 10.89 16.50 3.40
N PRO A 147 10.19 15.34 3.49
CA PRO A 147 10.37 14.42 4.60
C PRO A 147 11.78 13.82 4.70
N GLY A 148 12.59 13.88 3.64
CA GLY A 148 13.97 13.37 3.63
C GLY A 148 15.04 14.36 4.12
N LYS A 149 14.73 15.62 4.46
CA LYS A 149 15.73 16.57 4.97
C LYS A 149 16.13 16.24 6.41
N GLY A 150 17.32 15.65 6.58
CA GLY A 150 17.99 15.36 7.86
C GLY A 150 19.50 15.50 7.73
N THR A 151 20.22 15.56 8.86
CA THR A 151 21.68 15.83 8.93
C THR A 151 22.48 14.99 7.92
N LYS A 152 23.49 15.64 7.30
CA LYS A 152 24.28 15.15 6.16
C LYS A 152 25.02 13.84 6.44
N GLU A 153 24.37 12.70 6.28
CA GLU A 153 25.05 11.41 6.11
C GLU A 153 24.99 10.98 4.64
N ASN A 154 26.18 10.72 4.08
CA ASN A 154 26.35 10.35 2.68
C ASN A 154 26.05 8.86 2.49
N MET A 155 24.79 8.51 2.23
CA MET A 155 24.40 7.17 1.78
C MET A 155 24.63 7.01 0.27
N HIS A 156 25.89 6.90 -0.17
CA HIS A 156 26.17 6.61 -1.58
C HIS A 156 26.13 5.12 -1.89
N ARG A 157 25.29 4.72 -2.85
CA ARG A 157 25.60 3.66 -3.84
C ARG A 157 24.60 3.60 -4.99
N GLU A 158 25.08 3.93 -6.19
CA GLU A 158 24.42 3.62 -7.47
C GLU A 158 24.74 2.16 -7.87
N GLY A 159 23.70 1.37 -8.15
CA GLY A 159 23.83 0.04 -8.73
C GLY A 159 23.72 0.09 -10.26
N LYS A 160 24.73 -0.39 -10.98
CA LYS A 160 24.68 -0.57 -12.44
C LYS A 160 23.83 -1.79 -12.80
N ILE A 161 22.94 -1.62 -13.77
CA ILE A 161 21.98 -2.61 -14.26
C ILE A 161 22.68 -3.61 -15.21
N VAL A 162 22.56 -4.92 -14.95
CA VAL A 162 23.02 -6.00 -15.84
C VAL A 162 21.91 -7.05 -15.97
N GLN A 163 21.73 -7.60 -17.18
CA GLN A 163 20.57 -8.42 -17.59
C GLN A 163 20.82 -9.93 -17.52
N VAL A 164 19.84 -10.70 -16.99
CA VAL A 164 19.59 -12.14 -17.25
C VAL A 164 18.08 -12.43 -17.06
N THR A 165 17.61 -13.56 -17.61
CA THR A 165 16.22 -14.04 -17.77
C THR A 165 15.36 -14.13 -16.50
N ALA A 166 14.06 -13.82 -16.65
CA ALA A 166 13.19 -13.20 -15.64
C ALA A 166 12.24 -14.09 -14.81
N ALA A 167 11.93 -15.29 -15.27
CA ALA A 167 10.80 -16.04 -14.70
C ALA A 167 11.21 -16.84 -13.45
N ASP A 168 12.35 -17.54 -13.50
CA ASP A 168 12.81 -18.40 -12.41
C ASP A 168 13.43 -17.59 -11.26
N ALA A 169 14.10 -16.49 -11.60
CA ALA A 169 14.63 -15.54 -10.62
C ALA A 169 13.51 -14.89 -9.78
N PHE A 170 12.28 -14.77 -10.27
CA PHE A 170 11.15 -14.19 -9.53
C PHE A 170 10.63 -15.10 -8.42
N LEU A 171 10.52 -16.42 -8.69
CA LEU A 171 10.06 -17.38 -7.67
C LEU A 171 11.14 -17.63 -6.61
N ASP A 172 12.41 -17.66 -7.00
CA ASP A 172 13.52 -17.76 -6.06
C ASP A 172 13.68 -16.47 -5.24
N LEU A 173 13.52 -15.30 -5.86
CA LEU A 173 13.49 -14.02 -5.16
C LEU A 173 12.43 -14.03 -4.04
N ILE A 174 11.18 -14.42 -4.32
CA ILE A 174 10.13 -14.44 -3.30
C ILE A 174 10.51 -15.40 -2.15
N ARG A 175 11.13 -16.54 -2.43
CA ARG A 175 11.52 -17.50 -1.39
C ARG A 175 12.69 -17.01 -0.54
N TYR A 176 13.67 -16.34 -1.14
CA TYR A 176 14.86 -15.83 -0.44
C TYR A 176 14.73 -14.38 0.06
N ALA A 177 13.68 -13.66 -0.34
CA ALA A 177 13.42 -12.28 0.07
C ALA A 177 13.42 -12.07 1.59
N PRO A 178 12.80 -12.93 2.43
CA PRO A 178 12.87 -12.75 3.88
C PRO A 178 14.31 -12.71 4.39
N LEU A 179 15.18 -13.60 3.90
CA LEU A 179 16.58 -13.63 4.30
C LEU A 179 17.34 -12.38 3.84
N GLY A 180 17.13 -11.96 2.59
CA GLY A 180 17.76 -10.74 2.06
C GLY A 180 17.31 -9.48 2.79
N ILE A 181 16.02 -9.35 3.11
CA ILE A 181 15.45 -8.22 3.87
C ILE A 181 16.06 -8.13 5.26
N LEU A 182 16.24 -9.27 5.96
CA LEU A 182 16.86 -9.33 7.28
C LEU A 182 18.25 -8.68 7.27
N PHE A 183 19.13 -9.13 6.38
CA PHE A 183 20.51 -8.63 6.30
C PHE A 183 20.60 -7.22 5.72
N LEU A 184 19.69 -6.83 4.82
CA LEU A 184 19.62 -5.48 4.29
C LEU A 184 19.24 -4.47 5.40
N ILE A 185 18.21 -4.77 6.20
CA ILE A 185 17.80 -3.92 7.33
C ILE A 185 18.89 -3.89 8.39
N ALA A 186 19.42 -5.06 8.78
CA ALA A 186 20.46 -5.14 9.79
C ALA A 186 21.72 -4.36 9.37
N GLY A 187 22.18 -4.54 8.13
CA GLY A 187 23.32 -3.81 7.57
C GLY A 187 23.07 -2.31 7.53
N LYS A 188 21.87 -1.89 7.10
CA LYS A 188 21.51 -0.46 7.07
C LYS A 188 21.51 0.18 8.45
N ILE A 189 20.96 -0.47 9.46
CA ILE A 189 20.97 0.04 10.84
C ILE A 189 22.40 0.19 11.39
N VAL A 190 23.30 -0.73 11.05
CA VAL A 190 24.71 -0.67 11.48
C VAL A 190 25.46 0.46 10.78
N GLU A 191 25.15 0.76 9.52
CA GLU A 191 25.76 1.87 8.77
C GLU A 191 25.32 3.26 9.27
N MET A 192 24.20 3.37 9.99
CA MET A 192 23.59 4.65 10.36
C MET A 192 24.18 5.25 11.65
N GLU A 193 24.58 6.52 11.62
CA GLU A 193 25.11 7.23 12.80
C GLU A 193 24.01 7.81 13.71
N ASP A 194 22.85 8.24 13.17
CA ASP A 194 21.76 8.83 13.98
C ASP A 194 20.35 8.24 13.71
N MET A 195 19.89 7.39 14.64
CA MET A 195 18.59 6.72 14.57
C MET A 195 17.40 7.66 14.83
N GLY A 196 17.61 8.76 15.56
CA GLY A 196 16.54 9.73 15.85
C GLY A 196 16.11 10.44 14.57
N VAL A 197 17.08 10.77 13.71
CA VAL A 197 16.84 11.45 12.44
C VAL A 197 16.11 10.53 11.46
N ILE A 198 16.57 9.28 11.28
CA ILE A 198 15.96 8.35 10.32
C ILE A 198 14.57 7.90 10.76
N GLY A 199 14.39 7.59 12.05
CA GLY A 199 13.06 7.30 12.60
C GLY A 199 12.09 8.46 12.36
N GLY A 200 12.56 9.70 12.56
CA GLY A 200 11.82 10.92 12.23
C GLY A 200 11.50 11.05 10.74
N GLN A 201 12.46 10.82 9.85
CA GLN A 201 12.28 10.87 8.39
C GLN A 201 11.26 9.83 7.90
N LEU A 202 11.32 8.59 8.39
CA LEU A 202 10.35 7.54 8.05
C LEU A 202 8.95 7.84 8.57
N ALA A 203 8.85 8.42 9.77
CA ALA A 203 7.57 8.88 10.31
C ALA A 203 7.00 10.03 9.45
N MET A 204 7.82 11.02 9.11
CA MET A 204 7.43 12.14 8.24
C MET A 204 7.03 11.66 6.84
N TYR A 205 7.75 10.70 6.27
CA TYR A 205 7.39 10.05 5.02
C TYR A 205 5.99 9.42 5.10
N THR A 206 5.74 8.64 6.16
CA THR A 206 4.45 7.98 6.38
C THR A 206 3.31 8.99 6.49
N VAL A 207 3.50 10.07 7.26
CA VAL A 207 2.53 11.17 7.37
C VAL A 207 2.29 11.83 6.02
N THR A 208 3.36 12.09 5.24
CA THR A 208 3.29 12.71 3.92
C THR A 208 2.45 11.86 2.95
N VAL A 209 2.65 10.53 2.93
CA VAL A 209 1.84 9.59 2.13
C VAL A 209 0.38 9.63 2.55
N ILE A 210 0.10 9.52 3.85
CA ILE A 210 -1.28 9.53 4.37
C ILE A 210 -1.98 10.84 4.00
N VAL A 211 -1.32 11.98 4.18
CA VAL A 211 -1.87 13.29 3.81
C VAL A 211 -2.15 13.38 2.31
N GLY A 212 -1.23 12.92 1.45
CA GLY A 212 -1.44 12.90 0.01
C GLY A 212 -2.61 12.02 -0.42
N LEU A 213 -2.72 10.82 0.15
CA LEU A 213 -3.85 9.92 -0.10
C LEU A 213 -5.17 10.53 0.37
N LEU A 214 -5.19 11.19 1.54
CA LEU A 214 -6.39 11.86 2.04
C LEU A 214 -6.80 13.04 1.16
N ILE A 215 -5.86 13.87 0.72
CA ILE A 215 -6.16 14.97 -0.21
C ILE A 215 -6.74 14.42 -1.51
N HIS A 216 -6.13 13.38 -2.09
CA HIS A 216 -6.63 12.76 -3.31
C HIS A 216 -8.04 12.16 -3.11
N ALA A 217 -8.24 11.38 -2.05
CA ALA A 217 -9.49 10.66 -1.80
C ALA A 217 -10.66 11.54 -1.33
N VAL A 218 -10.39 12.58 -0.54
CA VAL A 218 -11.42 13.41 0.14
C VAL A 218 -11.68 14.72 -0.60
N ILE A 219 -10.69 15.25 -1.34
CA ILE A 219 -10.85 16.55 -2.03
C ILE A 219 -10.93 16.33 -3.54
N VAL A 220 -9.93 15.69 -4.14
CA VAL A 220 -9.77 15.64 -5.60
C VAL A 220 -10.81 14.74 -6.26
N LEU A 221 -10.95 13.49 -5.82
CA LEU A 221 -11.93 12.56 -6.39
C LEU A 221 -13.39 13.06 -6.20
N PRO A 222 -13.81 13.55 -5.02
CA PRO A 222 -15.15 14.11 -4.86
C PRO A 222 -15.39 15.36 -5.70
N LEU A 223 -14.39 16.25 -5.83
CA LEU A 223 -14.47 17.44 -6.69
C LEU A 223 -14.63 17.04 -8.16
N LEU A 224 -13.83 16.10 -8.64
CA LEU A 224 -13.92 15.60 -10.01
C LEU A 224 -15.28 14.95 -10.28
N TYR A 225 -15.78 14.14 -9.34
CA TYR A 225 -17.14 13.58 -9.40
C TYR A 225 -18.20 14.68 -9.50
N PHE A 226 -18.11 15.71 -8.66
CA PHE A 226 -19.06 16.83 -8.67
C PHE A 226 -18.99 17.64 -9.97
N LEU A 227 -17.80 17.91 -10.51
CA LEU A 227 -17.63 18.65 -11.74
C LEU A 227 -18.26 17.94 -12.95
N VAL A 228 -18.08 16.61 -13.03
CA VAL A 228 -18.59 15.79 -14.14
C VAL A 228 -20.08 15.46 -13.99
N THR A 229 -20.52 15.06 -12.80
CA THR A 229 -21.90 14.57 -12.59
C THR A 229 -22.86 15.64 -12.08
N ARG A 230 -22.35 16.75 -11.55
CA ARG A 230 -23.10 17.81 -10.86
C ARG A 230 -23.98 17.29 -9.71
N LYS A 231 -23.62 16.13 -9.14
CA LYS A 231 -24.31 15.50 -7.99
C LYS A 231 -23.42 15.51 -6.76
N ASN A 232 -24.04 15.44 -5.58
CA ASN A 232 -23.32 15.40 -4.32
C ASN A 232 -22.49 14.09 -4.18
N PRO A 233 -21.15 14.16 -4.13
CA PRO A 233 -20.27 12.99 -4.04
C PRO A 233 -20.40 12.24 -2.70
N TRP A 234 -20.73 12.94 -1.61
CA TRP A 234 -20.73 12.36 -0.28
C TRP A 234 -21.85 11.32 -0.08
N VAL A 235 -22.98 11.51 -0.77
CA VAL A 235 -24.08 10.52 -0.78
C VAL A 235 -23.63 9.26 -1.50
N PHE A 236 -22.92 9.41 -2.63
CA PHE A 236 -22.39 8.29 -3.41
C PHE A 236 -21.33 7.51 -2.63
N ILE A 237 -20.42 8.21 -1.94
CA ILE A 237 -19.41 7.60 -1.05
C ILE A 237 -20.07 6.89 0.13
N GLY A 238 -21.15 7.47 0.69
CA GLY A 238 -21.94 6.84 1.75
C GLY A 238 -22.48 5.46 1.35
N GLY A 239 -22.96 5.30 0.12
CA GLY A 239 -23.40 4.00 -0.41
C GLY A 239 -22.27 2.99 -0.62
N LEU A 240 -21.01 3.43 -0.68
CA LEU A 240 -19.81 2.59 -0.83
C LEU A 240 -19.12 2.27 0.50
N LEU A 241 -19.59 2.82 1.63
CA LEU A 241 -18.87 2.77 2.91
C LEU A 241 -18.51 1.33 3.34
N GLN A 242 -19.39 0.36 3.09
CA GLN A 242 -19.11 -1.06 3.40
C GLN A 242 -17.90 -1.59 2.60
N ALA A 243 -17.80 -1.25 1.31
CA ALA A 243 -16.68 -1.65 0.48
C ALA A 243 -15.37 -0.98 0.94
N LEU A 244 -15.40 0.31 1.27
CA LEU A 244 -14.24 1.07 1.77
C LEU A 244 -13.71 0.51 3.09
N VAL A 245 -14.59 0.26 4.06
CA VAL A 245 -14.21 -0.33 5.35
C VAL A 245 -13.65 -1.75 5.16
N THR A 246 -14.23 -2.52 4.24
CA THR A 246 -13.70 -3.86 3.93
C THR A 246 -12.32 -3.75 3.27
N ALA A 247 -12.12 -2.80 2.36
CA ALA A 247 -10.84 -2.61 1.67
C ALA A 247 -9.72 -2.18 2.61
N LEU A 248 -10.05 -1.36 3.61
CA LEU A 248 -9.12 -1.03 4.68
C LEU A 248 -8.73 -2.28 5.48
N GLY A 249 -9.70 -3.13 5.82
CA GLY A 249 -9.46 -4.35 6.61
C GLY A 249 -8.74 -5.47 5.85
N THR A 250 -8.98 -5.61 4.54
CA THR A 250 -8.33 -6.64 3.69
C THR A 250 -7.05 -6.15 3.03
N SER A 251 -6.85 -4.83 2.94
CA SER A 251 -5.76 -4.18 2.20
C SER A 251 -5.63 -4.65 0.74
N SER A 252 -6.73 -5.09 0.13
CA SER A 252 -6.75 -5.65 -1.22
C SER A 252 -7.98 -5.19 -2.01
N SER A 253 -7.74 -4.42 -3.08
CA SER A 253 -8.80 -3.92 -3.97
C SER A 253 -9.52 -5.07 -4.69
N SER A 254 -8.80 -6.09 -5.15
CA SER A 254 -9.39 -7.26 -5.83
C SER A 254 -10.25 -8.11 -4.89
N ALA A 255 -9.85 -8.28 -3.62
CA ALA A 255 -10.63 -9.01 -2.63
C ALA A 255 -11.96 -8.30 -2.29
N THR A 256 -12.03 -6.97 -2.44
CA THR A 256 -13.25 -6.19 -2.15
C THR A 256 -14.19 -6.05 -3.34
N LEU A 257 -13.74 -6.41 -4.54
CA LEU A 257 -14.47 -6.23 -5.79
C LEU A 257 -15.93 -6.75 -5.71
N PRO A 258 -16.23 -7.95 -5.15
CA PRO A 258 -17.61 -8.43 -5.05
C PRO A 258 -18.52 -7.55 -4.17
N ILE A 259 -17.97 -6.95 -3.11
CA ILE A 259 -18.72 -6.07 -2.20
C ILE A 259 -18.92 -4.71 -2.87
N THR A 260 -17.92 -4.23 -3.62
CA THR A 260 -18.00 -3.00 -4.41
C THR A 260 -19.09 -3.10 -5.48
N PHE A 261 -19.19 -4.24 -6.18
CA PHE A 261 -20.29 -4.53 -7.11
C PHE A 261 -21.65 -4.35 -6.45
N LYS A 262 -21.86 -5.04 -5.31
CA LYS A 262 -23.11 -5.00 -4.57
C LYS A 262 -23.47 -3.57 -4.13
N CYS A 263 -22.51 -2.84 -3.57
CA CYS A 263 -22.73 -1.47 -3.11
C CYS A 263 -23.12 -0.53 -4.25
N LEU A 264 -22.48 -0.65 -5.42
CA LEU A 264 -22.77 0.21 -6.57
C LEU A 264 -24.12 -0.11 -7.22
N GLU A 265 -24.46 -1.38 -7.37
CA GLU A 265 -25.71 -1.81 -8.01
C GLU A 265 -26.92 -1.63 -7.09
N GLU A 266 -26.80 -1.96 -5.80
CA GLU A 266 -27.93 -1.93 -4.85
C GLU A 266 -28.07 -0.57 -4.14
N ASN A 267 -26.98 0.01 -3.63
CA ASN A 267 -27.07 1.25 -2.84
C ASN A 267 -27.08 2.50 -3.73
N ASN A 268 -26.24 2.52 -4.77
CA ASN A 268 -26.07 3.69 -5.66
C ASN A 268 -26.85 3.57 -6.98
N GLY A 269 -27.47 2.42 -7.26
CA GLY A 269 -28.32 2.22 -8.44
C GLY A 269 -27.59 2.34 -9.79
N VAL A 270 -26.29 2.00 -9.84
CA VAL A 270 -25.50 2.06 -11.07
C VAL A 270 -25.87 0.89 -12.00
N ASP A 271 -26.00 1.16 -13.31
CA ASP A 271 -26.33 0.15 -14.32
C ASP A 271 -25.28 -0.98 -14.34
N LYS A 272 -25.76 -2.23 -14.30
CA LYS A 272 -24.92 -3.44 -14.24
C LYS A 272 -23.97 -3.58 -15.43
N ARG A 273 -24.35 -3.05 -16.60
CA ARG A 273 -23.49 -3.03 -17.79
C ARG A 273 -22.27 -2.16 -17.54
N VAL A 274 -22.43 -1.07 -16.78
CA VAL A 274 -21.34 -0.16 -16.40
C VAL A 274 -20.43 -0.78 -15.36
N THR A 275 -21.00 -1.26 -14.25
CA THR A 275 -20.22 -1.86 -13.16
C THR A 275 -19.40 -3.07 -13.63
N ARG A 276 -20.00 -3.97 -14.42
CA ARG A 276 -19.36 -5.22 -14.89
C ARG A 276 -18.24 -5.01 -15.89
N PHE A 277 -18.20 -3.85 -16.54
CA PHE A 277 -17.10 -3.49 -17.42
C PHE A 277 -16.04 -2.67 -16.69
N VAL A 278 -16.44 -1.63 -15.97
CA VAL A 278 -15.51 -0.64 -15.39
C VAL A 278 -14.76 -1.22 -14.20
N LEU A 279 -15.43 -1.89 -13.26
CA LEU A 279 -14.80 -2.29 -11.98
C LEU A 279 -13.69 -3.35 -12.12
N PRO A 280 -13.86 -4.43 -12.92
CA PRO A 280 -12.78 -5.43 -13.05
C PRO A 280 -11.53 -4.85 -13.70
N VAL A 281 -11.70 -3.99 -14.73
CA VAL A 281 -10.60 -3.30 -15.40
C VAL A 281 -9.96 -2.27 -14.46
N GLY A 282 -10.76 -1.54 -13.69
CA GLY A 282 -10.29 -0.55 -12.73
C GLY A 282 -9.50 -1.16 -11.58
N ALA A 283 -9.87 -2.35 -11.10
CA ALA A 283 -9.19 -3.03 -10.00
C ALA A 283 -7.74 -3.43 -10.32
N THR A 284 -7.37 -3.51 -11.60
CA THR A 284 -6.01 -3.82 -12.06
C THR A 284 -5.28 -2.63 -12.65
N ILE A 285 -5.97 -1.74 -13.38
CA ILE A 285 -5.34 -0.63 -14.10
C ILE A 285 -5.32 0.66 -13.27
N ASN A 286 -6.39 0.96 -12.53
CA ASN A 286 -6.55 2.26 -11.87
C ASN A 286 -6.07 2.24 -10.41
N MET A 287 -4.76 2.37 -10.23
CA MET A 287 -4.10 2.31 -8.92
C MET A 287 -3.60 3.70 -8.44
N ASP A 288 -4.49 4.69 -8.34
CA ASP A 288 -4.15 6.07 -7.93
C ASP A 288 -3.28 6.14 -6.66
N GLY A 289 -3.67 5.38 -5.61
CA GLY A 289 -2.97 5.41 -4.33
C GLY A 289 -1.56 4.82 -4.41
N THR A 290 -1.38 3.79 -5.23
CA THR A 290 -0.06 3.19 -5.50
C THR A 290 0.82 4.16 -6.28
N ALA A 291 0.28 4.79 -7.33
CA ALA A 291 1.03 5.75 -8.14
C ALA A 291 1.49 6.97 -7.33
N LEU A 292 0.62 7.51 -6.46
CA LEU A 292 0.98 8.58 -5.53
C LEU A 292 2.09 8.13 -4.58
N TYR A 293 1.97 6.94 -3.99
CA TYR A 293 2.96 6.36 -3.10
C TYR A 293 4.33 6.16 -3.78
N GLU A 294 4.34 5.63 -5.01
CA GLU A 294 5.56 5.36 -5.77
C GLU A 294 6.32 6.65 -6.12
N ALA A 295 5.62 7.65 -6.66
CA ALA A 295 6.22 8.95 -6.96
C ALA A 295 6.81 9.61 -5.70
N LEU A 296 6.07 9.55 -4.59
CA LEU A 296 6.49 10.08 -3.30
C LEU A 296 7.71 9.33 -2.76
N ALA A 297 7.71 8.00 -2.82
CA ALA A 297 8.82 7.15 -2.38
C ALA A 297 10.10 7.42 -3.18
N ALA A 298 10.00 7.55 -4.51
CA ALA A 298 11.15 7.83 -5.37
C ALA A 298 11.81 9.17 -5.00
N ILE A 299 11.02 10.22 -4.81
CA ILE A 299 11.54 11.53 -4.41
C ILE A 299 12.06 11.52 -2.97
N PHE A 300 11.38 10.83 -2.05
CA PHE A 300 11.86 10.69 -0.67
C PHE A 300 13.23 9.99 -0.61
N ILE A 301 13.40 8.91 -1.38
CA ILE A 301 14.70 8.20 -1.48
C ILE A 301 15.76 9.14 -2.06
N ALA A 302 15.43 9.94 -3.08
CA ALA A 302 16.36 10.94 -3.61
C ALA A 302 16.76 11.97 -2.54
N GLN A 303 15.79 12.48 -1.76
CA GLN A 303 16.03 13.44 -0.68
C GLN A 303 16.93 12.85 0.43
N VAL A 304 16.68 11.62 0.89
CA VAL A 304 17.48 10.96 1.93
C VAL A 304 18.93 10.72 1.46
N ASN A 305 19.13 10.46 0.17
CA ASN A 305 20.46 10.29 -0.42
C ASN A 305 21.11 11.62 -0.86
N ASN A 306 20.51 12.78 -0.51
CA ASN A 306 20.97 14.11 -0.91
C ASN A 306 21.13 14.27 -2.44
N PHE A 307 20.30 13.58 -3.21
CA PHE A 307 20.27 13.69 -4.66
C PHE A 307 19.27 14.76 -5.09
N GLU A 308 19.78 15.85 -5.67
CA GLU A 308 18.92 16.90 -6.23
C GLU A 308 18.34 16.44 -7.57
N LEU A 309 17.03 16.24 -7.59
CA LEU A 309 16.32 15.87 -8.82
C LEU A 309 16.15 17.09 -9.71
N ASN A 310 16.60 16.96 -10.97
CA ASN A 310 16.30 17.95 -12.00
C ASN A 310 14.87 17.79 -12.53
N PHE A 311 14.38 18.79 -13.26
CA PHE A 311 13.03 18.78 -13.82
C PHE A 311 12.74 17.58 -14.74
N GLY A 312 13.73 17.15 -15.54
CA GLY A 312 13.59 15.99 -16.42
C GLY A 312 13.44 14.67 -15.64
N GLN A 313 14.15 14.53 -14.53
CA GLN A 313 14.04 13.38 -13.63
C GLN A 313 12.68 13.36 -12.92
N ILE A 314 12.16 14.52 -12.52
CA ILE A 314 10.80 14.63 -11.93
C ILE A 314 9.72 14.23 -12.93
N ILE A 315 9.87 14.56 -14.22
CA ILE A 315 8.92 14.12 -15.27
C ILE A 315 9.04 12.62 -15.57
N THR A 316 10.24 12.06 -15.41
CA THR A 316 10.49 10.63 -15.66
C THR A 316 9.90 9.76 -14.55
N ILE A 317 9.79 10.30 -13.33
CA ILE A 317 9.09 9.70 -12.19
C ILE A 317 7.58 9.86 -12.37
#